data_AF-A0A3D3R9R2-F1
#
_entry.id   AF-A0A3D3R9R2-F1
#
_cell.length_a   1.000
_cell.length_b   1.000
_cell.length_c   1.000
_cell.angle_alpha   90.00
_cell.angle_beta   90.00
_cell.angle_gamma   90.00
#
_symmetry.space_group_name_H-M   'P 1'
#
loop_
_entity.id
_entity.type
_entity.pdbx_description
1 polymer ?
#
loop_
_entity_poly.entity_id
_entity_poly.type
_entity_poly.pdbx_seq_one_letter_code
_entity_poly.pdbx_strand_id
1 'polypeptide(L)'
;VDVLPVDPALFSADSDVVFSGGMVNLAGEGLGPEPGKVLMSLNGMNFEAEIHGWYDLGVRIQLPELPLLDAADATFVIVRGDGAASNPLDMQLAPQVAAVSAE
;
A
#
# COMPACT_ATOMS: atom_id res chain seq x y z
N VAL A 1 30.31 -4.47 10.01
CA VAL A 1 28.89 -4.87 10.08
C VAL A 1 28.57 -5.51 8.76
N ASP A 2 28.36 -6.83 8.77
CA ASP A 2 27.78 -7.51 7.61
C ASP A 2 26.32 -7.11 7.54
N VAL A 3 25.96 -6.35 6.51
CA VAL A 3 24.55 -6.08 6.18
C VAL A 3 24.07 -7.31 5.42
N LEU A 4 23.27 -8.15 6.08
CA LEU A 4 22.63 -9.26 5.40
C LEU A 4 21.62 -8.70 4.37
N PRO A 5 21.54 -9.27 3.16
CA PRO A 5 20.55 -8.82 2.17
C PRO A 5 19.15 -9.05 2.75
N VAL A 6 18.36 -7.98 2.77
CA VAL A 6 16.92 -8.05 3.06
C VAL A 6 16.26 -8.81 1.93
N ASP A 7 15.51 -9.87 2.25
CA ASP A 7 14.74 -10.58 1.24
C ASP A 7 13.63 -9.65 0.72
N PRO A 8 13.60 -9.33 -0.59
CA PRO A 8 12.56 -8.46 -1.15
C PRO A 8 11.15 -9.05 -0.97
N ALA A 9 10.99 -10.35 -0.72
CA ALA A 9 9.70 -10.97 -0.43
C ALA A 9 9.12 -10.60 0.96
N LEU A 10 9.89 -9.91 1.82
CA LEU A 10 9.41 -9.49 3.13
C LEU A 10 8.28 -8.45 3.06
N PHE A 11 8.15 -7.75 1.93
CA PHE A 11 7.08 -6.80 1.68
C PHE A 11 6.58 -6.98 0.24
N SER A 12 5.32 -7.33 0.06
CA SER A 12 4.71 -7.51 -1.26
C SER A 12 3.22 -7.21 -1.22
N ALA A 13 2.61 -6.92 -2.37
CA ALA A 13 1.16 -6.92 -2.50
C ALA A 13 0.67 -8.21 -3.14
N ASP A 14 -0.59 -8.57 -2.92
CA ASP A 14 -1.23 -9.72 -3.58
C ASP A 14 -1.37 -9.52 -5.10
N SER A 15 -1.23 -8.28 -5.60
CA SER A 15 -1.39 -7.87 -6.99
C SER A 15 -0.58 -6.62 -7.29
N ASP A 16 0.01 -6.53 -8.49
CA ASP A 16 0.71 -5.33 -8.97
C ASP A 16 -0.28 -4.22 -9.42
N VAL A 17 -1.58 -4.55 -9.50
CA VAL A 17 -2.65 -3.60 -9.83
C VAL A 17 -3.66 -3.57 -8.69
N VAL A 18 -3.97 -2.36 -8.22
CA VAL A 18 -4.96 -2.08 -7.18
C VAL A 18 -5.95 -1.03 -7.67
N PHE A 19 -7.17 -1.02 -7.13
CA PHE A 19 -8.20 -0.08 -7.55
C PHE A 19 -8.34 1.07 -6.56
N SER A 20 -8.54 2.28 -7.07
CA SER A 20 -8.91 3.42 -6.24
C SER A 20 -10.18 3.15 -5.45
N GLY A 21 -10.20 3.55 -4.16
CA GLY A 21 -11.26 3.21 -3.21
C GLY A 21 -11.26 1.75 -2.73
N GLY A 22 -10.42 0.89 -3.32
CA GLY A 22 -10.41 -0.55 -3.11
C GLY A 22 -9.73 -1.00 -1.81
N MET A 23 -10.07 -2.22 -1.39
CA MET A 23 -9.39 -2.91 -0.30
C MET A 23 -8.14 -3.62 -0.81
N VAL A 24 -7.03 -3.46 -0.09
CA VAL A 24 -5.74 -4.05 -0.43
C VAL A 24 -5.14 -4.71 0.80
N ASN A 25 -4.53 -5.89 0.64
CA ASN A 25 -3.63 -6.46 1.63
C ASN A 25 -2.20 -6.22 1.18
N LEU A 26 -1.39 -5.64 2.06
CA LEU A 26 0.05 -5.52 1.89
C LEU A 26 0.71 -6.49 2.87
N ALA A 27 1.47 -7.43 2.34
CA ALA A 27 2.33 -8.28 3.14
C ALA A 27 3.48 -7.44 3.72
N GLY A 28 3.85 -7.75 4.96
CA GLY A 28 4.92 -7.05 5.64
C GLY A 28 5.28 -7.72 6.95
N GLU A 29 6.54 -8.13 7.11
CA GLU A 29 7.01 -8.69 8.38
C GLU A 29 7.49 -7.63 9.36
N GLY A 30 7.33 -7.92 10.66
CA GLY A 30 7.91 -7.10 11.71
C GLY A 30 7.30 -5.70 11.79
N LEU A 31 5.99 -5.57 11.53
CA LEU A 31 5.28 -4.29 11.66
C LEU A 31 5.19 -3.80 13.13
N GLY A 32 5.30 -4.73 14.08
CA GLY A 32 5.16 -4.44 15.50
C GLY A 32 3.70 -4.35 15.95
N PRO A 33 3.43 -4.28 17.26
CA PRO A 33 2.07 -4.42 17.80
C PRO A 33 1.23 -3.13 17.70
N GLU A 34 1.87 -1.98 17.49
CA GLU A 34 1.18 -0.69 17.41
C GLU A 34 0.97 -0.29 15.94
N PRO A 35 -0.29 0.01 15.54
CA PRO A 35 -0.57 0.51 14.20
C PRO A 35 0.18 1.80 13.90
N GLY A 36 0.81 1.85 12.73
CA GLY A 36 1.38 3.07 12.16
C GLY A 36 0.47 3.66 11.08
N LYS A 37 1.05 3.91 9.90
CA LYS A 37 0.34 4.44 8.72
C LYS A 37 0.84 3.80 7.43
N VAL A 38 -0.01 3.81 6.41
CA VAL A 38 0.40 3.47 5.04
C VAL A 38 0.26 4.70 4.17
N LEU A 39 1.36 5.09 3.54
CA LEU A 39 1.44 6.23 2.63
C LEU A 39 1.47 5.72 1.20
N MET A 40 0.61 6.28 0.35
CA MET A 40 0.61 6.11 -1.09
C MET A 40 1.07 7.41 -1.75
N SER A 41 2.11 7.34 -2.56
CA SER A 41 2.60 8.44 -3.38
C SER A 41 2.14 8.26 -4.82
N LEU A 42 1.51 9.28 -5.38
CA LEU A 42 1.02 9.33 -6.76
C LEU A 42 1.27 10.73 -7.32
N ASN A 43 2.00 10.86 -8.43
CA ASN A 43 2.31 12.14 -9.07
C ASN A 43 2.90 13.21 -8.12
N GLY A 44 3.73 12.79 -7.15
CA GLY A 44 4.33 13.67 -6.14
C GLY A 44 3.39 14.11 -5.02
N MET A 45 2.13 13.65 -5.02
CA MET A 45 1.19 13.83 -3.92
C MET A 45 1.21 12.59 -3.02
N ASN A 46 1.04 12.81 -1.72
CA ASN A 46 0.98 11.74 -0.72
C ASN A 46 -0.43 11.64 -0.15
N PHE A 47 -0.92 10.41 -0.08
CA PHE A 47 -2.21 10.08 0.49
C PHE A 47 -2.03 9.05 1.59
N GLU A 48 -2.78 9.18 2.67
CA GLU A 48 -2.83 8.16 3.70
C GLU A 48 -3.96 7.18 3.37
N ALA A 49 -3.66 5.88 3.39
CA ALA A 49 -4.67 4.85 3.26
C ALA A 49 -5.29 4.55 4.62
N GLU A 50 -6.59 4.27 4.65
CA GLU A 50 -7.27 3.92 5.89
C GLU A 50 -6.90 2.49 6.29
N ILE A 51 -6.45 2.28 7.53
CA ILE A 51 -6.09 0.96 8.04
C ILE A 51 -7.33 0.26 8.59
N HIS A 52 -7.65 -0.90 8.01
CA HIS A 52 -8.74 -1.79 8.43
C HIS A 52 -8.24 -2.99 9.23
N GLY A 53 -6.96 -3.31 9.15
CA GLY A 53 -6.34 -4.39 9.93
C GLY A 53 -4.83 -4.24 9.97
N TRP A 54 -4.24 -4.46 11.14
CA TRP A 54 -2.81 -4.45 11.37
C TRP A 54 -2.42 -5.77 12.01
N TYR A 55 -1.56 -6.53 11.34
CA TYR A 55 -1.21 -7.90 11.70
C TYR A 55 0.30 -8.07 11.69
N ASP A 56 0.79 -9.14 12.32
CA ASP A 56 2.24 -9.42 12.40
C ASP A 56 2.91 -9.59 11.03
N LEU A 57 2.15 -10.04 10.03
CA LEU A 57 2.61 -10.38 8.66
C LEU A 57 2.00 -9.48 7.57
N GLY A 58 1.29 -8.41 7.93
CA GLY A 58 0.76 -7.49 6.93
C GLY A 58 -0.26 -6.50 7.44
N VAL A 59 -0.71 -5.64 6.54
CA VAL A 59 -1.70 -4.59 6.80
C VAL A 59 -2.79 -4.67 5.75
N ARG A 60 -4.05 -4.60 6.20
CA ARG A 60 -5.21 -4.46 5.34
C ARG A 60 -5.64 -3.00 5.33
N ILE A 61 -5.71 -2.42 4.15
CA ILE A 61 -6.00 -1.00 3.95
C ILE A 61 -7.16 -0.79 2.97
N GLN A 62 -7.78 0.37 3.09
CA GLN A 62 -8.62 0.95 2.04
C GLN A 62 -7.90 2.14 1.42
N LEU A 63 -7.78 2.11 0.10
CA LEU A 63 -7.18 3.21 -0.66
C LEU A 63 -8.14 4.40 -0.72
N PRO A 64 -7.63 5.64 -0.76
CA PRO A 64 -8.47 6.79 -1.04
C PRO A 64 -9.15 6.65 -2.40
N GLU A 65 -10.38 7.16 -2.49
CA GLU A 65 -11.07 7.29 -3.75
C GLU A 65 -10.54 8.53 -4.49
N LEU A 66 -9.99 8.32 -5.68
CA LEU A 66 -9.36 9.30 -6.52
C LEU A 66 -10.02 9.28 -7.91
N PRO A 67 -10.29 10.44 -8.51
CA PRO A 67 -10.89 10.54 -9.83
C PRO A 67 -9.85 10.31 -10.93
N LEU A 68 -9.40 9.07 -11.09
CA LEU A 68 -8.43 8.68 -12.11
C LEU A 68 -9.12 8.48 -13.46
N LEU A 69 -8.52 9.01 -14.52
CA LEU A 69 -8.96 8.76 -15.90
C LEU A 69 -8.40 7.45 -16.44
N ASP A 70 -7.15 7.13 -16.09
CA ASP A 70 -6.41 5.95 -16.50
C ASP A 70 -5.61 5.40 -15.31
N ALA A 71 -5.06 4.19 -15.46
CA ALA A 71 -4.14 3.63 -14.48
C ALA A 71 -2.86 4.49 -14.35
N ALA A 72 -2.33 4.58 -13.14
CA ALA A 72 -1.14 5.38 -12.85
C ALA A 72 -0.22 4.68 -11.84
N ASP A 73 1.09 4.90 -11.99
CA ASP A 73 2.09 4.34 -11.09
C ASP A 73 2.02 4.99 -9.71
N ALA A 74 1.93 4.16 -8.68
CA ALA A 74 1.86 4.55 -7.29
C ALA A 74 2.90 3.79 -6.47
N THR A 75 3.51 4.49 -5.52
CA THR A 75 4.49 3.90 -4.60
C THR A 75 3.90 3.89 -3.19
N PHE A 76 4.02 2.76 -2.50
CA PHE A 76 3.50 2.57 -1.16
C PHE A 76 4.62 2.39 -0.16
N VAL A 77 4.47 3.01 1.01
CA VAL A 77 5.38 2.83 2.14
C VAL A 77 4.56 2.63 3.41
N ILE A 78 4.80 1.53 4.10
CA ILE A 78 4.32 1.29 5.45
C ILE A 78 5.29 1.97 6.43
N VAL A 79 4.77 2.83 7.29
CA VAL A 79 5.50 3.47 8.39
C VAL A 79 4.95 2.92 9.70
N ARG A 80 5.80 2.30 10.52
CA ARG A 80 5.46 1.72 11.83
C ARG A 80 5.22 2.78 12.89
N GLY A 81 4.65 2.39 14.03
CA GLY A 81 4.42 3.27 15.19
C GLY A 81 5.70 3.88 15.77
N ASP A 82 6.85 3.21 15.62
CA ASP A 82 8.16 3.73 16.03
C ASP A 82 8.85 4.61 14.96
N GLY A 83 8.18 4.86 13.85
CA GLY A 83 8.66 5.71 12.76
C GLY A 83 9.56 5.00 11.75
N ALA A 84 9.86 3.70 11.92
CA ALA A 84 10.59 2.93 10.92
C ALA A 84 9.72 2.72 9.66
N ALA A 85 10.33 2.85 8.48
CA ALA A 85 9.66 2.68 7.19
C ALA A 85 10.09 1.37 6.52
N SER A 86 9.14 0.73 5.85
CA SER A 86 9.38 -0.39 4.94
C SER A 86 10.09 0.06 3.66
N ASN A 87 10.54 -0.93 2.87
CA ASN A 87 10.93 -0.66 1.49
C ASN A 87 9.70 -0.22 0.66
N PRO A 88 9.87 0.66 -0.32
CA PRO A 88 8.78 1.05 -1.20
C PRO A 88 8.22 -0.13 -2.00
N LEU A 89 6.90 -0.15 -2.17
CA LEU A 89 6.18 -1.09 -3.03
C LEU A 89 5.59 -0.33 -4.22
N ASP A 90 6.01 -0.65 -5.43
CA ASP A 90 5.50 -0.02 -6.64
C ASP A 90 4.32 -0.84 -7.20
N MET A 91 3.21 -0.16 -7.48
CA MET A 91 1.98 -0.77 -8.01
C MET A 91 1.27 0.20 -8.97
N GLN A 92 0.44 -0.33 -9.86
CA GLN A 92 -0.50 0.50 -10.62
C GLN A 92 -1.81 0.71 -9.85
N LEU A 93 -2.20 1.97 -9.73
CA LEU A 93 -3.51 2.36 -9.24
C LEU A 93 -4.46 2.56 -10.44
N ALA A 94 -5.44 1.68 -10.58
CA ALA A 94 -6.49 1.75 -11.58
C ALA A 94 -7.70 2.58 -11.08
N PRO A 95 -8.52 3.13 -12.00
CA PRO A 95 -9.78 3.80 -11.67
C PRO A 95 -10.72 2.92 -10.84
N GLN A 96 -11.66 3.55 -10.13
CA GLN A 96 -12.61 2.86 -9.25
C GLN A 96 -13.40 1.74 -9.98
N VAL A 97 -13.61 0.61 -9.29
CA VAL A 97 -14.32 -0.57 -9.82
C VAL A 97 -15.79 -0.26 -10.18
N ALA A 98 -16.36 0.84 -9.68
CA ALA A 98 -17.75 1.23 -9.94
C ALA A 98 -18.00 1.88 -11.32
N ALA A 99 -16.96 2.16 -12.13
CA ALA A 99 -17.14 2.86 -13.41
C ALA A 99 -17.42 1.94 -14.63
N VAL A 100 -17.39 0.62 -14.47
CA VAL A 100 -17.53 -0.34 -15.61
C VAL A 100 -18.87 -1.09 -15.64
N SER A 101 -19.92 -0.59 -14.96
CA SER A 101 -21.25 -1.21 -14.97
C SER A 101 -22.38 -0.21 -15.24
N ALA A 102 -22.14 0.74 -16.16
CA ALA A 102 -23.16 1.62 -16.68
C ALA A 102 -23.16 1.57 -18.22
N GLU A 103 -23.62 0.43 -18.76
CA GLU A 103 -24.19 0.33 -20.11
C GLU A 103 -25.53 -0.41 -20.04
#